data_AF-R6WN30-F1
#
_entry.id   AF-R6WN30-F1
#
_cell.length_a   1.000
_cell.length_b   1.000
_cell.length_c   1.000
_cell.angle_alpha   90.00
_cell.angle_beta   90.00
_cell.angle_gamma   90.00
#
_symmetry.space_group_name_H-M   'P 1'
#
loop_
_entity.id
_entity.type
_entity.pdbx_description
1 polymer ?
#
loop_
_entity_poly.entity_id
_entity_poly.type
_entity_poly.pdbx_seq_one_letter_code
_entity_poly.pdbx_strand_id
1 'polypeptide(L)'
;MEKAIEKKLESVDPDSYQMFIDNLATLTPKEEDIFNLYVQGCSTKDIISQLGITENTLKYHNKNIYSKLGVKTRKELLQYIELMRNAEH
;
A
#
# COMPACT_ATOMS: atom_id res chain seq x y z
N MET A 1 -16.90 10.64 -10.26
CA MET A 1 -17.16 9.70 -9.13
C MET A 1 -16.22 9.99 -7.95
N GLU A 2 -15.38 11.04 -8.03
CA GLU A 2 -14.27 11.26 -7.10
C GLU A 2 -14.62 11.84 -5.71
N LYS A 3 -15.79 12.44 -5.50
CA LYS A 3 -16.12 13.13 -4.22
C LYS A 3 -16.29 12.24 -2.98
N ALA A 4 -16.19 10.91 -3.11
CA ALA A 4 -16.34 9.98 -1.98
C ALA A 4 -15.01 9.53 -1.35
N ILE A 5 -13.87 9.83 -1.99
CA ILE A 5 -12.55 9.38 -1.53
C ILE A 5 -11.98 10.35 -0.48
N GLU A 6 -12.12 11.66 -0.71
CA GLU A 6 -11.67 12.73 0.19
C GLU A 6 -12.22 12.62 1.62
N LYS A 7 -13.49 12.23 1.79
CA LYS A 7 -14.16 12.20 3.10
C LYS A 7 -13.73 11.05 4.03
N LYS A 8 -12.78 10.20 3.61
CA LYS A 8 -12.29 9.04 4.39
C LYS A 8 -10.83 9.15 4.83
N LEU A 9 -10.09 10.14 4.31
CA LEU A 9 -8.70 10.41 4.69
C LEU A 9 -8.57 11.02 6.10
N GLU A 10 -9.65 11.55 6.65
CA GLU A 10 -9.71 12.34 7.90
C GLU A 10 -9.67 11.49 9.20
N SER A 11 -9.31 10.21 9.14
CA SER A 11 -9.26 9.33 10.32
C SER A 11 -8.02 8.43 10.35
N VAL A 12 -6.95 8.83 9.68
CA VAL A 12 -5.66 8.19 9.87
C VAL A 12 -5.06 8.70 11.17
N ASP A 13 -4.90 7.78 12.11
CA ASP A 13 -4.18 8.03 13.35
C ASP A 13 -2.69 8.36 13.02
N PRO A 14 -2.15 9.49 13.51
CA PRO A 14 -0.82 9.95 13.14
C PRO A 14 0.28 8.98 13.58
N ASP A 15 0.14 8.33 14.73
CA ASP A 15 1.06 7.28 15.20
C ASP A 15 1.07 6.08 14.25
N SER A 16 -0.11 5.66 13.78
CA SER A 16 -0.26 4.57 12.80
C SER A 16 0.37 4.92 11.45
N TYR A 17 0.23 6.16 10.99
CA TYR A 17 0.89 6.63 9.77
C TYR A 17 2.41 6.71 9.93
N GLN A 18 2.89 7.22 11.07
CA GLN A 18 4.32 7.28 11.34
C GLN A 18 4.94 5.88 11.40
N MET A 19 4.26 4.93 12.03
CA MET A 19 4.67 3.53 12.05
C MET A 19 4.67 2.91 10.65
N PHE A 20 3.70 3.26 9.80
CA PHE A 20 3.69 2.83 8.40
C PHE A 20 4.95 3.30 7.68
N ILE A 21 5.30 4.58 7.78
CA ILE A 21 6.49 5.16 7.13
C ILE A 21 7.77 4.48 7.63
N ASP A 22 7.92 4.30 8.94
CA ASP A 22 9.10 3.65 9.53
C ASP A 22 9.25 2.19 9.05
N ASN A 23 8.13 1.47 8.93
CA ASN A 23 8.14 0.07 8.51
C ASN A 23 8.35 -0.15 7.00
N LEU A 24 8.32 0.88 6.15
CA LEU A 24 8.60 0.73 4.72
C LEU A 24 9.97 0.12 4.46
N ALA A 25 10.97 0.50 5.27
CA ALA A 25 12.32 -0.03 5.19
C ALA A 25 12.43 -1.53 5.60
N THR A 26 11.38 -2.11 6.20
CA THR A 26 11.36 -3.52 6.63
C THR A 26 10.82 -4.46 5.55
N LEU A 27 10.31 -3.91 4.44
CA LEU A 27 9.85 -4.70 3.30
C LEU A 27 11.02 -5.46 2.68
N THR A 28 10.78 -6.70 2.29
CA THR A 28 11.74 -7.44 1.47
C THR A 28 11.74 -6.90 0.05
N PRO A 29 12.78 -7.14 -0.77
CA PRO A 29 12.85 -6.65 -2.14
C PRO A 29 11.62 -7.01 -2.99
N LYS A 30 11.03 -8.19 -2.76
CA LYS A 30 9.84 -8.63 -3.49
C LYS A 30 8.56 -7.91 -3.02
N GLU A 31 8.48 -7.58 -1.74
CA GLU A 31 7.37 -6.83 -1.15
C GLU A 31 7.46 -5.35 -1.52
N GLU A 32 8.66 -4.81 -1.55
CA GLU A 32 8.95 -3.44 -2.02
C GLU A 32 8.57 -3.27 -3.49
N ASP A 33 8.87 -4.24 -4.36
CA ASP A 33 8.46 -4.19 -5.77
C ASP A 33 6.92 -4.13 -5.91
N ILE A 34 6.22 -5.01 -5.19
CA ILE A 34 4.74 -5.00 -5.15
C ILE A 34 4.21 -3.66 -4.61
N PHE A 35 4.82 -3.14 -3.54
CA PHE A 35 4.45 -1.86 -2.95
C PHE A 35 4.66 -0.71 -3.93
N ASN A 36 5.80 -0.65 -4.62
CA ASN A 36 6.09 0.37 -5.63
C ASN A 36 5.08 0.36 -6.77
N LEU A 37 4.61 -0.82 -7.19
CA LEU A 37 3.53 -0.91 -8.19
C LEU A 37 2.21 -0.35 -7.65
N TYR A 38 1.88 -0.55 -6.37
CA TYR A 38 0.75 0.13 -5.75
C TYR A 38 0.94 1.65 -5.70
N VAL A 39 2.15 2.12 -5.39
CA VAL A 39 2.51 3.55 -5.43
C VAL A 39 2.37 4.11 -6.85
N GLN A 40 2.64 3.34 -7.89
CA GLN A 40 2.42 3.75 -9.28
C GLN A 40 0.94 3.77 -9.69
N GLY A 41 0.03 3.26 -8.85
CA GLY A 41 -1.40 3.14 -9.17
C GLY A 41 -1.75 1.90 -9.98
N CYS A 42 -0.86 0.91 -10.07
CA CYS A 42 -1.14 -0.35 -10.77
C CYS A 42 -2.26 -1.13 -10.08
N SER A 43 -3.10 -1.77 -10.89
CA SER A 43 -4.13 -2.68 -10.39
C SER A 43 -3.52 -4.02 -10.00
N THR A 44 -4.21 -4.80 -9.16
CA THR A 44 -3.81 -6.17 -8.79
C THR A 44 -3.47 -7.03 -10.03
N LYS A 45 -4.24 -6.88 -11.11
CA LYS A 45 -4.01 -7.60 -12.37
C LYS A 45 -2.70 -7.17 -13.06
N ASP A 46 -2.41 -5.86 -13.10
CA ASP A 46 -1.14 -5.34 -13.62
C ASP A 46 0.04 -5.84 -12.80
N ILE A 47 -0.08 -5.83 -11.46
CA ILE A 47 0.98 -6.32 -10.56
C ILE A 47 1.30 -7.79 -10.85
N ILE A 48 0.27 -8.63 -10.96
CA ILE A 48 0.40 -10.05 -11.31
C ILE A 48 1.08 -10.21 -12.67
N SER A 49 0.65 -9.43 -13.66
CA SER A 49 1.19 -9.47 -15.02
C SER A 49 2.64 -8.99 -15.08
N GLN A 50 3.00 -7.90 -14.39
CA GLN A 50 4.36 -7.34 -14.36
C GLN A 50 5.33 -8.26 -13.61
N LEU A 51 4.89 -8.82 -12.48
CA LEU A 51 5.73 -9.69 -11.66
C LEU A 51 5.74 -11.15 -12.08
N GLY A 52 4.85 -11.55 -13.00
CA GLY A 52 4.69 -12.93 -13.43
C GLY A 52 4.28 -13.88 -12.29
N ILE A 53 3.53 -13.38 -11.30
CA ILE A 53 3.07 -14.15 -10.14
C ILE A 53 1.60 -14.49 -10.25
N THR A 54 1.12 -15.44 -9.43
CA THR A 54 -0.33 -15.74 -9.36
C THR A 54 -1.06 -14.82 -8.39
N GLU A 55 -2.38 -14.72 -8.50
CA GLU A 55 -3.23 -14.04 -7.50
C GLU A 55 -2.99 -14.57 -6.08
N ASN A 56 -2.77 -15.87 -5.93
CA ASN A 56 -2.55 -16.48 -4.62
C ASN A 56 -1.19 -16.06 -4.02
N THR A 57 -0.15 -16.01 -4.87
CA THR A 57 1.17 -15.48 -4.50
C THR A 57 1.08 -14.01 -4.11
N LEU A 58 0.35 -13.19 -4.88
CA LEU A 58 0.15 -11.78 -4.54
C LEU A 58 -0.61 -11.62 -3.22
N LYS A 59 -1.64 -12.43 -2.96
CA LYS A 59 -2.36 -12.41 -1.66
C LYS A 59 -1.43 -12.75 -0.49
N TYR A 60 -0.52 -13.70 -0.68
CA TYR A 60 0.48 -14.05 0.33
C TYR A 60 1.41 -12.86 0.62
N HIS A 61 1.99 -12.24 -0.41
CA HIS A 61 2.83 -11.06 -0.24
C HIS A 61 2.07 -9.89 0.37
N ASN A 62 0.83 -9.63 -0.10
CA ASN A 62 -0.03 -8.59 0.47
C ASN A 62 -0.27 -8.80 1.95
N LYS A 63 -0.51 -10.03 2.41
CA LYS A 63 -0.68 -10.31 3.84
C LYS A 63 0.58 -9.93 4.63
N ASN A 64 1.76 -10.25 4.12
CA ASN A 64 3.02 -9.92 4.79
C ASN A 64 3.28 -8.41 4.76
N ILE A 65 3.07 -7.75 3.62
CA ILE A 65 3.14 -6.28 3.47
C ILE A 65 2.21 -5.63 4.49
N TYR A 66 0.96 -6.07 4.56
CA TYR A 66 -0.02 -5.51 5.49
C TYR A 66 0.42 -5.67 6.95
N SER A 67 0.90 -6.86 7.31
CA SER A 67 1.38 -7.14 8.66
C SER A 67 2.63 -6.32 9.03
N LYS A 68 3.53 -6.09 8.08
CA LYS A 68 4.76 -5.30 8.31
C LYS A 68 4.48 -3.82 8.42
N LEU A 69 3.65 -3.30 7.52
CA LEU A 69 3.31 -1.88 7.44
C LEU A 69 2.24 -1.47 8.48
N GLY A 70 1.73 -2.42 9.26
CA GLY A 70 0.68 -2.17 10.25
C GLY A 70 -0.68 -1.81 9.65
N VAL A 71 -0.90 -2.10 8.37
CA VAL A 71 -2.17 -1.82 7.68
C VAL A 71 -3.09 -3.05 7.70
N LYS A 72 -4.39 -2.83 7.77
CA LYS A 72 -5.39 -3.90 7.85
C LYS A 72 -5.98 -4.26 6.50
N THR A 73 -6.00 -3.31 5.55
CA THR A 73 -6.67 -3.48 4.26
C THR A 73 -5.92 -2.83 3.12
N ARG A 74 -6.16 -3.30 1.90
CA ARG A 74 -5.68 -2.65 0.67
C ARG A 74 -6.10 -1.19 0.61
N LYS A 75 -7.33 -0.88 1.04
CA LYS A 75 -7.85 0.48 1.02
C LYS A 75 -7.02 1.40 1.92
N GLU A 76 -6.69 0.93 3.12
CA GLU A 76 -5.83 1.65 4.06
C GLU A 76 -4.41 1.83 3.52
N LEU A 77 -3.84 0.79 2.89
CA LEU A 77 -2.56 0.89 2.19
C LEU A 77 -2.58 2.00 1.12
N LEU A 78 -3.58 1.99 0.24
CA LEU A 78 -3.71 3.00 -0.82
C LEU A 78 -3.89 4.41 -0.24
N GLN A 79 -4.61 4.53 0.88
CA GLN A 79 -4.79 5.80 1.57
C GLN A 79 -3.47 6.33 2.13
N TYR A 80 -2.64 5.48 2.74
CA TYR A 80 -1.34 5.88 3.26
C TYR A 80 -0.35 6.23 2.13
N ILE A 81 -0.41 5.50 1.01
CA ILE A 81 0.33 5.83 -0.20
C ILE A 81 -0.07 7.21 -0.73
N GLU A 82 -1.37 7.52 -0.78
CA GLU A 82 -1.86 8.82 -1.24
C GLU A 82 -1.43 9.95 -0.30
N LEU A 83 -1.50 9.74 1.02
CA LEU A 83 -0.99 10.68 2.01
C LEU A 83 0.52 10.94 1.86
N MET A 84 1.31 9.89 1.65
CA MET A 84 2.76 10.01 1.40
C MET A 84 3.04 10.83 0.14
N ARG A 85 2.34 10.52 -0.96
CA ARG A 85 2.52 11.24 -2.23
C ARG A 85 2.21 12.73 -2.09
N ASN A 86 1.20 13.07 -1.29
CA ASN A 86 0.80 14.46 -1.06
C ASN A 86 1.75 15.20 -0.09
N ALA A 87 2.47 14.48 0.79
CA ALA A 87 3.42 15.07 1.74
C ALA A 87 4.80 15.39 1.12
N GLU A 88 5.14 14.76 -0.01
CA GLU A 88 6.40 14.98 -0.76
C GLU A 88 6.34 16.19 -1.71
N HIS A 89 5.24 16.95 -1.70
CA HIS A 89 5.01 18.15 -2.52
C HIS A 89 4.90 19.42 -1.67
#